data_AF-A0A402BJ93-F1
#
_entry.id   AF-A0A402BJ93-F1
#
_cell.length_a   1.000
_cell.length_b   1.000
_cell.length_c   1.000
_cell.angle_alpha   90.00
_cell.angle_beta   90.00
_cell.angle_gamma   90.00
#
_symmetry.space_group_name_H-M   'P 1'
#
loop_
_entity.id
_entity.type
_entity.pdbx_description
1 polymer ?
#
loop_
_entity_poly.entity_id
_entity_poly.type
_entity_poly.pdbx_seq_one_letter_code
_entity_poly.pdbx_strand_id
1 'polypeptide(L)'
;MNDQYSQEQLAALRDNEARCVRVLAACRRFAVNVSGAAGNYATFAQNEEVLLESFHEIELAHASPDGRYEQLFVERCQRAGLTSADVAMLQTRWQQLQQYEED
;
A
#
# COMPACT_ATOMS: atom_id res chain seq x y z
N MET A 1 -15.43 0.17 -1.80
CA MET A 1 -15.92 1.50 -2.24
C MET A 1 -15.21 1.85 -3.56
N ASN A 2 -15.92 2.32 -4.60
CA ASN A 2 -15.33 2.58 -5.93
C ASN A 2 -14.63 3.95 -5.93
N ASP A 3 -13.48 4.05 -5.28
CA ASP A 3 -12.66 5.26 -5.29
C ASP A 3 -11.92 5.38 -6.62
N GLN A 4 -12.62 5.99 -7.58
CA GLN A 4 -12.07 6.34 -8.87
C GLN A 4 -11.13 7.54 -8.70
N TYR A 5 -9.90 7.29 -8.24
CA TYR A 5 -8.87 8.32 -8.19
C TYR A 5 -8.68 8.91 -9.58
N SER A 6 -8.80 10.24 -9.68
CA SER A 6 -8.50 10.93 -10.93
C SER A 6 -7.01 10.76 -11.28
N GLN A 7 -6.71 10.76 -12.58
CA GLN A 7 -5.33 10.69 -13.06
C GLN A 7 -4.47 11.84 -12.52
N GLU A 8 -5.07 13.01 -12.28
CA GLU A 8 -4.40 14.17 -11.66
C GLU A 8 -4.03 13.91 -10.20
N GLN A 9 -4.92 13.30 -9.40
CA GLN A 9 -4.63 12.93 -8.02
C GLN A 9 -3.51 11.89 -7.94
N LEU A 10 -3.56 10.86 -8.79
CA LEU A 10 -2.51 9.83 -8.86
C LEU A 10 -1.17 10.42 -9.31
N ALA A 11 -1.18 11.34 -10.28
CA ALA A 11 0.02 12.05 -10.69
C ALA A 11 0.58 12.93 -9.57
N ALA A 12 -0.25 13.71 -8.89
CA ALA A 12 0.17 14.56 -7.77
C ALA A 12 0.72 13.73 -6.59
N LEU A 13 0.13 12.56 -6.32
CA LEU A 13 0.64 11.62 -5.32
C LEU A 13 2.00 11.07 -5.75
N ARG A 14 2.12 10.63 -7.00
CA ARG A 14 3.39 10.14 -7.56
C ARG A 14 4.48 11.20 -7.53
N ASP A 15 4.17 12.46 -7.82
CA ASP A 15 5.18 13.53 -7.81
C ASP A 15 5.62 13.91 -6.38
N ASN A 16 4.81 13.57 -5.37
CA ASN A 16 5.13 13.81 -3.96
C ASN A 16 5.86 12.63 -3.30
N GLU A 17 7.15 12.48 -3.64
CA GLU A 17 8.00 11.42 -3.10
C GLU A 17 7.98 11.35 -1.55
N ALA A 18 8.08 12.49 -0.88
CA ALA A 18 8.14 12.55 0.58
C ALA A 18 6.86 11.99 1.23
N ARG A 19 5.69 12.26 0.63
CA ARG A 19 4.41 11.67 1.05
C ARG A 19 4.41 10.16 0.83
N CYS A 20 4.78 9.69 -0.36
CA CYS A 20 4.83 8.26 -0.66
C CYS A 20 5.73 7.50 0.33
N VAL A 21 6.97 7.95 0.51
CA VAL A 21 7.92 7.27 1.41
C VAL A 21 7.43 7.25 2.86
N ARG A 22 6.81 8.34 3.34
CA ARG A 22 6.27 8.39 4.70
C ARG A 22 5.15 7.37 4.92
N VAL A 23 4.20 7.28 3.98
CA VAL A 23 3.09 6.32 4.05
C VAL A 23 3.63 4.89 3.97
N LEU A 24 4.51 4.60 3.01
CA LEU A 24 5.13 3.28 2.86
C LEU A 24 5.91 2.87 4.12
N ALA A 25 6.60 3.81 4.77
CA ALA A 25 7.31 3.54 6.03
C ALA A 25 6.36 3.25 7.20
N ALA A 26 5.16 3.84 7.21
CA ALA A 26 4.12 3.48 8.17
C ALA A 26 3.57 2.07 7.90
N CYS A 27 3.38 1.72 6.62
CA CYS A 27 2.95 0.38 6.20
C CYS A 27 3.95 -0.71 6.61
N ARG A 28 5.26 -0.41 6.58
CA ARG A 28 6.30 -1.33 7.08
C ARG A 28 6.13 -1.67 8.55
N ARG A 29 5.85 -0.67 9.40
CA ARG A 29 5.64 -0.90 10.84
C ARG A 29 4.44 -1.81 11.07
N PHE A 30 3.39 -1.63 10.28
CA PHE A 30 2.24 -2.50 10.27
C PHE A 30 2.60 -3.94 9.84
N ALA A 31 3.27 -4.14 8.71
CA ALA A 31 3.68 -5.46 8.21
C ALA A 31 4.53 -6.25 9.23
N VAL A 32 5.45 -5.58 9.93
CA VAL A 32 6.26 -6.18 11.00
C VAL A 32 5.41 -6.58 12.22
N ASN A 33 4.47 -5.73 12.62
CA ASN A 33 3.61 -6.00 13.78
C ASN A 33 2.63 -7.16 13.53
N VAL A 34 2.03 -7.24 12.34
CA VAL A 34 1.10 -8.34 11.96
C VAL A 34 1.83 -9.68 11.94
N SER A 35 3.05 -9.69 11.41
CA SER A 35 3.90 -10.89 11.34
C SER A 35 4.31 -11.42 12.71
N GLY A 36 4.35 -10.55 13.74
CA GLY A 36 4.82 -10.90 15.08
C GLY A 36 3.72 -11.24 16.10
N ALA A 37 2.54 -10.60 16.02
CA ALA A 37 1.59 -10.58 17.14
C ALA A 37 0.28 -11.36 16.93
N ALA A 38 -0.19 -11.57 15.70
CA ALA A 38 -1.53 -12.12 15.47
C ALA A 38 -1.68 -13.08 14.27
N GLY A 39 -0.66 -13.20 13.42
CA GLY A 39 -0.73 -14.00 12.20
C GLY A 39 -1.67 -13.39 11.15
N ASN A 40 -1.64 -13.93 9.93
CA ASN A 40 -2.37 -13.41 8.76
C ASN A 40 -3.91 -13.46 8.87
N TYR A 41 -4.47 -13.92 10.00
CA TYR A 41 -5.91 -14.10 10.23
C TYR A 41 -6.48 -13.10 11.25
N ALA A 42 -5.70 -12.12 11.68
CA ALA A 42 -6.19 -11.07 12.57
C ALA A 42 -7.23 -10.19 11.85
N THR A 43 -8.35 -9.91 12.53
CA THR A 43 -9.33 -8.90 12.11
C THR A 43 -8.63 -7.56 11.96
N PHE A 44 -8.94 -6.82 10.89
CA PHE A 44 -8.37 -5.49 10.69
C PHE A 44 -8.83 -4.54 11.79
N ALA A 45 -7.89 -3.80 12.37
CA ALA A 45 -8.22 -2.63 13.15
C ALA A 45 -8.41 -1.42 12.22
N GLN A 46 -9.23 -0.45 12.60
CA GLN A 46 -9.57 0.72 11.76
C GLN A 46 -8.34 1.50 11.25
N ASN A 47 -7.28 1.57 12.05
CA ASN A 47 -6.02 2.22 11.65
C ASN A 47 -5.23 1.41 10.62
N GLU A 48 -5.48 0.11 10.50
CA GLU A 48 -4.84 -0.80 9.54
C GLU A 48 -5.51 -0.72 8.17
N GLU A 49 -6.84 -0.61 8.15
CA GLU A 49 -7.64 -0.40 6.93
C GLU A 49 -7.19 0.87 6.20
N VAL A 50 -7.12 2.00 6.92
CA VAL A 50 -6.68 3.30 6.36
C VAL A 50 -5.24 3.23 5.82
N LEU A 51 -4.36 2.46 6.47
CA LEU A 51 -2.98 2.27 6.00
C LEU A 51 -2.92 1.41 4.73
N LEU A 52 -3.75 0.37 4.63
CA LEU A 52 -3.82 -0.48 3.45
C LEU A 52 -4.45 0.24 2.26
N GLU A 53 -5.47 1.05 2.49
CA GLU A 53 -6.04 1.94 1.49
C GLU A 53 -4.99 2.93 0.98
N SER A 54 -4.28 3.61 1.89
CA SER A 54 -3.21 4.53 1.53
C SER A 54 -2.04 3.84 0.80
N PHE A 55 -1.75 2.58 1.11
CA PHE A 55 -0.78 1.77 0.37
C PHE A 55 -1.28 1.50 -1.05
N HIS A 56 -2.53 1.09 -1.19
CA HIS A 56 -3.13 0.81 -2.49
C HIS A 56 -3.23 2.06 -3.37
N GLU A 57 -3.54 3.22 -2.81
CA GLU A 57 -3.47 4.52 -3.51
C GLU A 57 -2.09 4.75 -4.16
N ILE A 58 -1.03 4.48 -3.40
CA ILE A 58 0.34 4.65 -3.88
C ILE A 58 0.65 3.61 -4.95
N GLU A 59 0.21 2.37 -4.77
CA GLU A 59 0.35 1.32 -5.79
C GLU A 59 -0.34 1.76 -7.10
N LEU A 60 -1.59 2.23 -7.05
CA LEU A 60 -2.32 2.76 -8.20
C LEU A 60 -1.62 3.96 -8.84
N ALA A 61 -1.02 4.85 -8.05
CA ALA A 61 -0.28 6.00 -8.56
C ALA A 61 0.96 5.62 -9.39
N HIS A 62 1.48 4.41 -9.18
CA HIS A 62 2.63 3.85 -9.91
C HIS A 62 2.25 2.71 -10.85
N ALA A 63 0.99 2.26 -10.84
CA ALA A 63 0.47 1.34 -11.83
C ALA A 63 0.44 2.05 -13.19
N SER A 64 1.17 1.51 -14.16
CA SER A 64 1.12 2.01 -15.54
C SER A 64 1.05 0.84 -16.51
N PRO A 65 0.23 0.92 -17.58
CA PRO A 65 0.10 -0.16 -18.56
C PRO A 65 1.43 -0.53 -19.24
N ASP A 66 2.36 0.42 -19.33
CA ASP A 66 3.69 0.26 -19.92
C ASP A 66 4.81 0.01 -18.89
N GLY A 67 4.46 -0.12 -17.60
CA GLY A 67 5.42 -0.36 -16.52
C GLY A 67 6.34 0.82 -16.20
N ARG A 68 6.14 2.00 -16.79
CA ARG A 68 7.08 3.15 -16.69
C ARG A 68 7.40 3.63 -15.27
N TYR A 69 6.55 3.34 -14.30
CA TYR A 69 6.72 3.77 -12.90
C TYR A 69 6.99 2.61 -11.93
N GLU A 70 7.07 1.38 -12.43
CA GLU A 70 7.29 0.20 -11.58
C GLU A 70 8.63 0.31 -10.83
N GLN A 71 9.69 0.70 -11.53
CA GLN A 71 11.00 0.92 -10.90
C GLN A 71 10.95 2.03 -9.84
N LEU A 72 10.22 3.11 -10.10
CA LEU A 72 10.06 4.22 -9.15
C LEU A 72 9.33 3.76 -7.87
N PHE A 73 8.33 2.90 -8.02
CA PHE A 73 7.64 2.28 -6.87
C PHE A 73 8.59 1.42 -6.05
N VAL A 74 9.37 0.55 -6.71
CA VAL A 74 10.36 -0.33 -6.05
C VAL A 74 11.39 0.49 -5.27
N GLU A 75 11.93 1.56 -5.88
CA GLU A 75 12.88 2.47 -5.22
C GLU A 75 12.28 3.12 -3.98
N ARG A 76 11.01 3.54 -4.04
CA ARG A 76 10.30 4.14 -2.90
C ARG A 76 10.03 3.14 -1.78
N CYS A 77 9.64 1.92 -2.13
CA CYS A 77 9.49 0.82 -1.18
C CYS A 77 10.82 0.54 -0.46
N GLN A 78 11.93 0.47 -1.19
CA GLN A 78 13.26 0.27 -0.60
C GLN A 78 13.65 1.42 0.34
N ARG A 79 13.40 2.68 -0.05
CA ARG A 79 13.67 3.85 0.81
C ARG A 79 12.80 3.90 2.06
N ALA A 80 11.59 3.36 1.99
CA ALA A 80 10.71 3.16 3.14
C ALA A 80 11.12 1.95 4.02
N GLY A 81 12.08 1.14 3.56
CA GLY A 81 12.56 -0.07 4.22
C GLY A 81 11.62 -1.27 4.06
N LEU A 82 10.71 -1.25 3.08
CA LEU A 82 9.88 -2.38 2.70
C LEU A 82 10.70 -3.36 1.87
N THR A 83 10.61 -4.64 2.24
CA THR A 83 11.08 -5.75 1.41
C THR A 83 10.01 -6.18 0.40
N SER A 84 10.37 -6.98 -0.59
CA SER A 84 9.39 -7.59 -1.51
C SER A 84 8.36 -8.46 -0.77
N ALA A 85 8.75 -9.11 0.32
CA ALA A 85 7.86 -9.90 1.15
C ALA A 85 6.83 -9.01 1.88
N ASP A 86 7.24 -7.84 2.39
CA ASP A 86 6.34 -6.88 3.00
C ASP A 86 5.32 -6.35 1.98
N VAL A 87 5.78 -6.01 0.77
CA VAL A 87 4.90 -5.53 -0.31
C VAL A 87 3.86 -6.59 -0.69
N ALA A 88 4.28 -7.85 -0.88
CA ALA A 88 3.37 -8.95 -1.21
C ALA A 88 2.35 -9.22 -0.09
N MET A 89 2.77 -9.11 1.18
CA MET A 89 1.88 -9.22 2.33
C MET A 89 0.84 -8.10 2.33
N LEU A 90 1.25 -6.84 2.14
CA LEU A 90 0.35 -5.69 2.11
C LEU A 90 -0.68 -5.82 0.97
N GLN A 91 -0.27 -6.23 -0.22
CA GLN A 91 -1.16 -6.53 -1.35
C GLN A 91 -2.17 -7.64 -1.00
N THR A 92 -1.72 -8.72 -0.36
CA THR A 92 -2.59 -9.82 0.07
C THR A 92 -3.60 -9.35 1.10
N ARG A 93 -3.19 -8.52 2.07
CA ARG A 93 -4.08 -7.97 3.10
C ARG A 93 -5.09 -7.01 2.50
N TRP A 94 -4.72 -6.18 1.53
CA TRP A 94 -5.67 -5.34 0.80
C TRP A 94 -6.74 -6.18 0.09
N GLN A 95 -6.35 -7.25 -0.60
CA GLN A 95 -7.31 -8.16 -1.25
C GLN A 95 -8.28 -8.81 -0.26
N GLN A 96 -7.80 -9.19 0.93
CA GLN A 96 -8.66 -9.72 1.99
C GLN A 96 -9.64 -8.67 2.51
N LEU A 97 -9.19 -7.43 2.71
CA LEU A 97 -10.04 -6.34 3.16
C LEU A 97 -11.18 -6.08 2.16
N GLN A 98 -10.88 -6.06 0.86
CA GLN A 98 -11.90 -5.89 -0.18
C GLN A 98 -12.94 -7.01 -0.19
N GLN A 99 -12.55 -8.26 0.12
CA GLN A 99 -13.50 -9.38 0.26
C GLN A 99 -14.44 -9.20 1.46
N TYR A 100 -13.94 -8.67 2.59
CA TYR A 100 -14.78 -8.43 3.77
C TYR A 100 -15.75 -7.26 3.60
N GLU A 101 -15.43 -6.26 2.77
CA GLU A 101 -16.31 -5.13 2.49
C GLU A 101 -17.43 -5.45 1.48
N GLU A 102 -17.31 -6.55 0.72
CA GLU A 102 -18.30 -6.99 -0.26
C GLU A 102 -19.40 -7.90 0.34
N ASP A 103 -19.17 -8.48 1.52
CA ASP A 103 -20.09 -9.36 2.26
C ASP A 103 -21.00 -8.61 3.26
#